data_AF-A0A100WA48-F1
#
_entry.id   AF-A0A100WA48-F1
#
_cell.length_a   1.000
_cell.length_b   1.000
_cell.length_c   1.000
_cell.angle_alpha   90.00
_cell.angle_beta   90.00
_cell.angle_gamma   90.00
#
_symmetry.space_group_name_H-M   'P 1'
#
loop_
_entity.id
_entity.type
_entity.pdbx_description
1 polymer ?
#
loop_
_entity_poly.entity_id
_entity_poly.type
_entity_poly.pdbx_seq_one_letter_code
_entity_poly.pdbx_strand_id
1 'polypeptide(L)'
;MTVTLDAGIQPKTLDGELTEQVYMQLLERRHAYMSRKVKKPLIRLWDKEMQFICTIEDVDRWMWEELATDDGSAEITFSGSHQDWLRDILMVETPIEADLHITIDPDPDNPTDYKNRWGGKVVTLEDDETAGEAPKTTIKCVSNRRHMRGIYLAANPIFPMEVQLPKMYLWGGPTAFTCASSVFINLFRLYTLNGWFPIPRNIFAPETWLQNISPLNWPVQVMPINPITDQSRWCTIGSRWKDAQTVLGPVMKDAGVICRAYTWLPGDPAPYTMFGPLAEALKPTRACVILSFEDKSGVGGPTGTILDGGLNLIAATLDDLITETVIPLDADRDGETDPFFRKLLMVAPKPPPIVYRDVGYGNIKRKRRVIHKSQATDIIVGGKSPQWVNQAITFAIRYAISQLAQVVMGVEAPGVEGLDNLYQGQLDDVFLAFQRFVNPLRSAQAGSYAFREHFAQNTGTAYVLNAISGIAIADEEVKAYSSMKFDIGNGPYVWGQDYELGDRVGAELRGILYTDQILAARGEGTRELAGDIQVSFGDDSREENPIARGFRTIGNVANFAALLAGSGDLF
;
A
#
# COMPACT_ATOMS: atom_id res chain seq x y z
N MET A 1 9.64 38.04 -29.55
CA MET A 1 8.98 39.11 -30.32
C MET A 1 7.54 39.14 -29.85
N THR A 2 7.11 40.20 -29.17
CA THR A 2 5.79 40.26 -28.54
C THR A 2 4.77 40.73 -29.58
N VAL A 3 3.88 39.84 -30.02
CA VAL A 3 2.82 40.17 -30.98
C VAL A 3 1.54 40.48 -30.20
N THR A 4 1.16 41.75 -30.21
CA THR A 4 -0.17 42.20 -29.75
C THR A 4 -1.25 41.71 -30.70
N LEU A 5 -2.43 41.39 -30.16
CA LEU A 5 -3.60 41.01 -30.96
C LEU A 5 -4.24 42.26 -31.58
N ASP A 6 -3.83 42.63 -32.79
CA ASP A 6 -4.55 43.61 -33.59
C ASP A 6 -5.92 43.05 -34.03
N ALA A 7 -6.97 43.85 -33.82
CA ALA A 7 -8.32 43.49 -34.19
C ALA A 7 -8.54 43.73 -35.70
N GLY A 8 -8.79 42.66 -36.48
CA GLY A 8 -9.14 42.81 -37.89
C GLY A 8 -9.17 41.54 -38.76
N ILE A 9 -8.54 40.43 -38.35
CA ILE A 9 -8.44 39.23 -39.19
C ILE A 9 -9.80 38.49 -39.24
N GLN A 10 -10.45 38.47 -40.40
CA GLN A 10 -11.60 37.60 -40.63
C GLN A 10 -11.12 36.13 -40.73
N PRO A 11 -11.68 35.20 -39.93
CA PRO A 11 -11.13 33.85 -39.75
C PRO A 11 -11.48 32.86 -40.87
N LYS A 12 -12.30 33.26 -41.85
CA LYS A 12 -12.71 32.47 -43.02
C LYS A 12 -12.84 33.35 -44.25
N THR A 13 -12.55 32.78 -45.42
CA THR A 13 -13.01 33.31 -46.71
C THR A 13 -14.51 33.08 -46.89
N LEU A 14 -15.12 33.69 -47.93
CA LEU A 14 -16.55 33.51 -48.24
C LEU A 14 -16.91 32.04 -48.54
N ASP A 15 -15.98 31.27 -49.10
CA ASP A 15 -16.12 29.85 -49.41
C ASP A 15 -15.81 28.93 -48.20
N GLY A 16 -15.49 29.52 -47.04
CA GLY A 16 -15.31 28.81 -45.77
C GLY A 16 -13.90 28.31 -45.47
N GLU A 17 -12.94 28.52 -46.37
CA GLU A 17 -11.53 28.17 -46.19
C GLU A 17 -10.84 29.09 -45.17
N LEU A 18 -9.74 28.61 -44.58
CA LEU A 18 -8.92 29.40 -43.66
C LEU A 18 -8.09 30.41 -44.45
N THR A 19 -8.22 31.70 -44.11
CA THR A 19 -7.41 32.79 -44.65
C THR A 19 -5.91 32.48 -44.50
N GLU A 20 -5.10 32.70 -45.54
CA GLU A 20 -3.68 32.31 -45.60
C GLU A 20 -2.87 32.73 -44.35
N GLN A 21 -3.11 33.93 -43.83
CA GLN A 21 -2.49 34.45 -42.60
C GLN A 21 -2.80 33.58 -41.37
N VAL A 22 -4.04 33.08 -41.25
CA VAL A 22 -4.46 32.18 -40.16
C VAL A 22 -3.84 30.80 -40.35
N TYR A 23 -3.78 30.30 -41.59
CA TYR A 23 -3.11 29.04 -41.91
C TYR A 23 -1.62 29.09 -41.54
N MET A 24 -0.91 30.16 -41.89
CA MET A 24 0.48 30.38 -41.50
C MET A 24 0.67 30.49 -39.99
N GLN A 25 -0.19 31.22 -39.26
CA GLN A 25 -0.15 31.25 -37.79
C GLN A 25 -0.39 29.87 -37.15
N LEU A 26 -1.24 29.03 -37.74
CA LEU A 26 -1.45 27.66 -37.29
C LEU A 26 -0.24 26.76 -37.58
N LEU A 27 0.43 26.94 -38.73
CA LEU A 27 1.69 26.27 -39.04
C LEU A 27 2.82 26.69 -38.10
N GLU A 28 2.97 27.99 -37.81
CA GLU A 28 3.95 28.51 -36.85
C GLU A 28 3.71 27.97 -35.44
N ARG A 29 2.46 27.98 -34.96
CA ARG A 29 2.07 27.39 -33.66
C ARG A 29 2.36 25.89 -33.62
N ARG A 30 2.04 25.15 -34.70
CA ARG A 30 2.36 23.71 -34.81
C ARG A 30 3.87 23.48 -34.81
N HIS A 31 4.63 24.27 -35.56
CA HIS A 31 6.09 24.18 -35.60
C HIS A 31 6.68 24.45 -34.21
N ALA A 32 6.30 25.55 -33.56
CA ALA A 32 6.75 25.88 -32.20
C ALA A 32 6.37 24.81 -31.17
N TYR A 33 5.20 24.19 -31.29
CA TYR A 33 4.78 23.08 -30.42
C TYR A 33 5.60 21.80 -30.64
N MET A 34 5.91 21.46 -31.90
CA MET A 34 6.73 20.29 -32.24
C MET A 34 8.23 20.51 -31.98
N SER A 35 8.72 21.76 -32.09
CA SER A 35 10.11 22.14 -31.86
C SER A 35 10.40 22.58 -30.42
N ARG A 36 9.44 22.47 -29.50
CA ARG A 36 9.65 22.85 -28.09
C ARG A 36 10.68 21.93 -27.45
N LYS A 37 11.70 22.50 -26.80
CA LYS A 37 12.63 21.70 -25.99
C LYS A 37 11.90 21.23 -24.74
N VAL A 38 11.87 19.92 -24.52
CA VAL A 38 11.43 19.33 -23.25
C VAL A 38 12.41 19.78 -22.16
N LYS A 39 11.89 20.32 -21.06
CA LYS A 39 12.69 20.75 -19.91
C LYS A 39 13.00 19.55 -19.00
N LYS A 40 14.04 19.64 -18.16
CA LYS A 40 14.18 18.72 -17.02
C LYS A 40 12.95 18.92 -16.10
N PRO A 41 12.29 17.87 -15.59
CA PRO A 41 11.21 18.02 -14.62
C PRO A 41 11.75 18.53 -13.28
N LEU A 42 10.89 19.13 -12.47
CA LEU A 42 11.21 19.49 -11.09
C LEU A 42 10.94 18.28 -10.18
N ILE A 43 11.98 17.76 -9.52
CA ILE A 43 11.88 16.60 -8.61
C ILE A 43 12.03 17.10 -7.18
N ARG A 44 11.05 16.85 -6.31
CA ARG A 44 11.02 17.34 -4.92
C ARG A 44 10.84 16.18 -3.94
N LEU A 45 11.66 16.16 -2.89
CA LEU A 45 11.61 15.21 -1.78
C LEU A 45 10.90 15.84 -0.58
N TRP A 46 10.01 15.07 0.04
CA TRP A 46 9.16 15.47 1.14
C TRP A 46 9.24 14.49 2.31
N ASP A 47 9.09 15.00 3.52
CA ASP A 47 9.00 14.20 4.73
C ASP A 47 7.65 13.47 4.85
N LYS A 48 7.53 12.63 5.87
CA LYS A 48 6.32 11.87 6.22
C LYS A 48 5.07 12.70 6.53
N GLU A 49 5.19 14.02 6.72
CA GLU A 49 4.08 14.94 6.91
C GLU A 49 3.91 15.91 5.72
N MET A 50 4.54 15.60 4.56
CA MET A 50 4.60 16.40 3.34
C MET A 50 5.20 17.81 3.55
N GLN A 51 6.17 17.93 4.45
CA GLN A 51 7.06 19.10 4.54
C GLN A 51 8.20 18.97 3.54
N PHE A 52 8.61 20.09 2.94
CA PHE A 52 9.67 20.11 1.93
C PHE A 52 11.03 19.83 2.57
N ILE A 53 11.75 18.82 2.06
CA ILE A 53 13.14 18.55 2.45
C ILE A 53 14.08 19.24 1.46
N CYS A 54 14.00 18.87 0.18
CA CYS A 54 14.89 19.41 -0.86
C CYS A 54 14.34 19.19 -2.28
N THR A 55 14.91 19.93 -3.24
CA THR A 55 14.86 19.59 -4.67
C THR A 55 15.98 18.59 -4.95
N ILE A 56 15.70 17.54 -5.72
CA ILE A 56 16.74 16.61 -6.20
C ILE A 56 17.20 17.08 -7.58
N GLU A 57 18.39 17.66 -7.63
CA GLU A 57 19.03 18.15 -8.86
C GLU A 57 20.10 17.15 -9.35
N ASP A 58 20.55 17.31 -10.60
CA ASP A 58 21.62 16.53 -11.26
C ASP A 58 21.64 14.99 -11.02
N VAL A 59 20.44 14.41 -11.06
CA VAL A 59 20.19 12.96 -11.13
C VAL A 59 20.80 12.31 -12.39
N ASP A 60 21.39 11.12 -12.23
CA ASP A 60 21.93 10.30 -13.33
C ASP A 60 20.80 9.80 -14.24
N ARG A 61 19.71 9.35 -13.61
CA ARG A 61 18.52 8.82 -14.27
C ARG A 61 17.29 9.14 -13.43
N TRP A 62 16.24 9.57 -14.09
CA TRP A 62 14.89 9.62 -13.54
C TRP A 62 13.95 8.90 -14.50
N MET A 63 12.99 8.19 -13.95
CA MET A 63 11.96 7.44 -14.66
C MET A 63 10.69 7.50 -13.82
N TRP A 64 9.56 7.78 -14.44
CA TRP A 64 8.24 7.67 -13.80
C TRP A 64 7.21 7.13 -14.79
N GLU A 65 6.22 6.44 -14.25
CA GLU A 65 5.16 5.77 -14.96
C GLU A 65 3.83 6.03 -14.25
N GLU A 66 2.77 6.30 -15.00
CA GLU A 66 1.41 6.43 -14.49
C GLU A 66 0.51 5.43 -15.23
N LEU A 67 0.07 4.39 -14.53
CA LEU A 67 -0.76 3.33 -15.09
C LEU A 67 -2.25 3.61 -14.82
N ALA A 68 -3.08 3.45 -15.86
CA ALA A 68 -4.53 3.68 -15.79
C ALA A 68 -5.27 2.63 -14.95
N THR A 69 -4.76 1.40 -14.91
CA THR A 69 -5.42 0.24 -14.27
C THR A 69 -4.75 -0.21 -12.98
N ASP A 70 -3.48 0.13 -12.75
CA ASP A 70 -2.69 -0.37 -11.61
C ASP A 70 -1.76 0.71 -11.02
N ASP A 71 -0.96 0.34 -10.02
CA ASP A 71 -0.02 1.23 -9.34
C ASP A 71 1.20 1.54 -10.23
N GLY A 72 1.28 2.76 -10.77
CA GLY A 72 2.47 3.23 -11.49
C GLY A 72 3.71 3.35 -10.59
N SER A 73 4.91 3.31 -11.18
CA SER A 73 6.19 3.32 -10.46
C SER A 73 7.07 4.53 -10.80
N ALA A 74 8.08 4.83 -9.98
CA ALA A 74 9.17 5.72 -10.35
C ALA A 74 10.51 5.25 -9.77
N GLU A 75 11.58 5.49 -10.52
CA GLU A 75 12.97 5.18 -10.16
C GLU A 75 13.83 6.42 -10.38
N ILE A 76 14.47 6.91 -9.32
CA ILE A 76 15.39 8.04 -9.36
C ILE A 76 16.76 7.56 -8.87
N THR A 77 17.79 7.74 -9.69
CA THR A 77 19.16 7.33 -9.42
C THR A 77 20.09 8.54 -9.43
N PHE A 78 20.97 8.61 -8.44
CA PHE A 78 22.05 9.59 -8.37
C PHE A 78 23.34 8.95 -7.82
N SER A 79 24.49 9.52 -8.16
CA SER A 79 25.79 8.97 -7.77
C SER A 79 26.86 10.05 -7.52
N GLY A 80 27.93 9.63 -6.85
CA GLY A 80 29.06 10.49 -6.52
C GLY A 80 28.84 11.39 -5.30
N SER A 81 29.91 12.07 -4.89
CA SER A 81 30.00 12.72 -3.59
C SER A 81 29.21 14.03 -3.45
N HIS A 82 28.87 14.67 -4.56
CA HIS A 82 28.07 15.91 -4.55
C HIS A 82 26.65 15.73 -3.96
N GLN A 83 26.18 14.49 -3.83
CA GLN A 83 24.90 14.13 -3.21
C GLN A 83 25.06 13.23 -1.97
N ASP A 84 26.25 13.18 -1.35
CA ASP A 84 26.46 12.42 -0.10
C ASP A 84 25.52 12.91 1.01
N TRP A 85 25.28 14.21 1.11
CA TRP A 85 24.32 14.80 2.05
C TRP A 85 22.88 14.28 1.86
N LEU A 86 22.45 14.05 0.62
CA LEU A 86 21.13 13.51 0.30
C LEU A 86 21.04 12.02 0.66
N ARG A 87 22.12 11.26 0.39
CA ARG A 87 22.26 9.86 0.82
C ARG A 87 22.21 9.73 2.35
N ASP A 88 22.89 10.61 3.08
CA ASP A 88 22.87 10.60 4.56
C ASP A 88 21.48 10.93 5.13
N ILE A 89 20.77 11.92 4.57
CA ILE A 89 19.36 12.20 4.94
C ILE A 89 18.49 10.96 4.73
N LEU A 90 18.60 10.30 3.56
CA LEU A 90 17.76 9.16 3.19
C LEU A 90 18.08 7.87 3.96
N MET A 91 19.35 7.63 4.28
CA MET A 91 19.82 6.35 4.83
C MET A 91 20.15 6.38 6.33
N VAL A 92 20.44 7.55 6.90
CA VAL A 92 20.94 7.70 8.28
C VAL A 92 20.04 8.58 9.13
N GLU A 93 19.68 9.78 8.66
CA GLU A 93 18.86 10.71 9.46
C GLU A 93 17.38 10.32 9.48
N THR A 94 16.83 9.85 8.35
CA THR A 94 15.43 9.41 8.27
C THR A 94 15.26 8.04 8.93
N PRO A 95 14.38 7.88 9.95
CA PRO A 95 14.09 6.58 10.53
C PRO A 95 13.58 5.56 9.50
N ILE A 96 13.91 4.29 9.68
CA ILE A 96 13.52 3.21 8.75
C ILE A 96 11.98 3.18 8.61
N GLU A 97 11.25 3.35 9.70
CA GLU A 97 9.79 3.36 9.77
C GLU A 97 9.14 4.62 9.20
N ALA A 98 9.85 5.75 9.12
CA ALA A 98 9.29 7.03 8.68
C ALA A 98 9.12 7.06 7.16
N ASP A 99 7.95 7.51 6.69
CA ASP A 99 7.68 7.61 5.26
C ASP A 99 8.42 8.79 4.60
N LEU A 100 8.61 8.68 3.29
CA LEU A 100 9.14 9.74 2.44
C LEU A 100 8.29 9.78 1.18
N HIS A 101 8.06 10.98 0.64
CA HIS A 101 7.28 11.17 -0.57
C HIS A 101 8.06 11.95 -1.61
N ILE A 102 7.78 11.69 -2.89
CA ILE A 102 8.38 12.39 -4.02
C ILE A 102 7.28 12.90 -4.95
N THR A 103 7.46 14.14 -5.41
CA THR A 103 6.68 14.72 -6.50
C THR A 103 7.58 15.05 -7.68
N ILE A 104 7.12 14.74 -8.88
CA ILE A 104 7.80 15.05 -10.14
C ILE A 104 6.85 15.92 -10.95
N ASP A 105 7.19 17.19 -11.15
CA ASP A 105 6.43 18.13 -11.97
C ASP A 105 7.02 18.16 -13.41
N PRO A 106 6.29 17.70 -14.45
CA PRO A 106 6.83 17.64 -15.81
C PRO A 106 7.06 19.02 -16.46
N ASP A 107 6.38 20.05 -15.98
CA ASP A 107 6.61 21.44 -16.37
C ASP A 107 7.16 22.24 -15.17
N PRO A 108 8.47 22.57 -15.15
CA PRO A 108 9.07 23.33 -14.06
C PRO A 108 8.68 24.82 -14.07
N ASP A 109 8.08 25.34 -15.15
CA ASP A 109 7.61 26.74 -15.18
C ASP A 109 6.28 26.91 -14.42
N ASN A 110 5.50 25.84 -14.31
CA ASN A 110 4.18 25.81 -13.66
C ASN A 110 4.16 24.78 -12.51
N PRO A 111 5.00 24.93 -11.46
CA PRO A 111 5.16 23.94 -10.38
C PRO A 111 3.92 23.79 -9.48
N THR A 112 2.86 24.56 -9.74
CA THR A 112 1.54 24.51 -9.07
C THR A 112 0.50 23.70 -9.84
N ASP A 113 0.84 23.13 -11.01
CA ASP A 113 -0.06 22.25 -11.77
C ASP A 113 -0.12 20.83 -11.18
N TYR A 114 -0.88 20.72 -10.09
CA TYR A 114 -1.17 19.46 -9.40
C TYR A 114 -1.84 18.39 -10.29
N LYS A 115 -2.33 18.73 -11.50
CA LYS A 115 -2.99 17.79 -12.42
C LYS A 115 -2.01 17.08 -13.36
N ASN A 116 -0.84 17.65 -13.60
CA ASN A 116 0.21 17.02 -14.40
C ASN A 116 1.40 16.52 -13.56
N ARG A 117 1.49 16.95 -12.30
CA ARG A 117 2.42 16.41 -11.29
C ARG A 117 2.20 14.92 -11.03
N TRP A 118 3.23 14.11 -11.22
CA TRP A 118 3.28 12.74 -10.69
C TRP A 118 3.64 12.80 -9.20
N GLY A 119 3.00 11.97 -8.38
CA GLY A 119 3.29 11.88 -6.95
C GLY A 119 3.25 10.44 -6.44
N GLY A 120 4.21 10.11 -5.58
CA GLY A 120 4.37 8.77 -5.01
C GLY A 120 5.01 8.76 -3.64
N LYS A 121 4.93 7.61 -2.98
CA LYS A 121 5.62 7.29 -1.74
C LYS A 121 6.86 6.44 -2.04
N VAL A 122 7.97 6.72 -1.36
CA VAL A 122 9.17 5.87 -1.37
C VAL A 122 8.84 4.53 -0.72
N VAL A 123 9.07 3.42 -1.43
CA VAL A 123 8.84 2.06 -0.93
C VAL A 123 10.16 1.35 -0.65
N THR A 124 11.17 1.56 -1.50
CA THR A 124 12.50 0.98 -1.33
C THR A 124 13.58 2.05 -1.59
N LEU A 125 14.57 2.12 -0.72
CA LEU A 125 15.83 2.84 -0.94
C LEU A 125 16.95 1.81 -1.11
N GLU A 126 17.74 1.93 -2.16
CA GLU A 126 18.89 1.08 -2.45
C GLU A 126 20.16 1.92 -2.49
N ASP A 127 21.17 1.55 -1.71
CA ASP A 127 22.52 2.12 -1.74
C ASP A 127 23.50 1.02 -2.19
N ASP A 128 24.19 1.24 -3.29
CA ASP A 128 25.25 0.37 -3.82
C ASP A 128 26.59 1.14 -3.81
N GLU A 129 27.53 0.70 -2.97
CA GLU A 129 28.92 1.17 -2.96
C GLU A 129 29.84 0.07 -3.53
N THR A 130 30.22 0.17 -4.82
CA THR A 130 31.23 -0.72 -5.43
C THR A 130 32.63 -0.13 -5.31
N ALA A 131 33.62 -0.94 -4.95
CA ALA A 131 35.01 -0.50 -4.88
C ALA A 131 35.54 -0.06 -6.26
N GLY A 132 35.86 1.24 -6.40
CA GLY A 132 36.36 1.84 -7.64
C GLY A 132 35.29 2.52 -8.50
N GLU A 133 34.01 2.39 -8.16
CA GLU A 133 32.91 3.15 -8.78
C GLU A 133 32.47 4.31 -7.86
N ALA A 134 31.66 5.23 -8.40
CA ALA A 134 31.01 6.24 -7.57
C ALA A 134 29.87 5.60 -6.75
N PRO A 135 29.69 5.94 -5.46
CA PRO A 135 28.58 5.41 -4.66
C PRO A 135 27.25 5.83 -5.29
N LYS A 136 26.34 4.87 -5.43
CA LYS A 136 25.12 5.00 -6.23
C LYS A 136 23.89 4.72 -5.38
N THR A 137 22.99 5.69 -5.31
CA THR A 137 21.73 5.57 -4.57
C THR A 137 20.56 5.55 -5.55
N THR A 138 19.60 4.66 -5.31
CA THR A 138 18.39 4.52 -6.12
C THR A 138 17.15 4.56 -5.22
N ILE A 139 16.28 5.54 -5.47
CA ILE A 139 15.00 5.71 -4.80
C ILE A 139 13.92 5.07 -5.66
N LYS A 140 13.24 4.04 -5.14
CA LYS A 140 12.12 3.37 -5.79
C LYS A 140 10.81 3.77 -5.12
N CYS A 141 9.98 4.46 -5.88
CA CYS A 141 8.70 4.99 -5.45
C CYS A 141 7.54 4.25 -6.13
N VAL A 142 6.40 4.19 -5.45
CA VAL A 142 5.12 3.74 -6.00
C VAL A 142 4.15 4.91 -5.99
N SER A 143 3.38 5.07 -7.06
CA SER A 143 2.37 6.11 -7.23
C SER A 143 1.39 6.14 -6.06
N ASN A 144 0.93 7.33 -5.70
CA ASN A 144 -0.05 7.55 -4.64
C ASN A 144 -1.41 6.86 -4.93
N ARG A 145 -1.65 6.31 -6.14
CA ARG A 145 -2.78 5.41 -6.41
C ARG A 145 -2.79 4.17 -5.49
N ARG A 146 -1.62 3.73 -5.01
CA ARG A 146 -1.43 2.61 -4.08
C ARG A 146 -2.30 2.69 -2.83
N HIS A 147 -2.71 3.89 -2.42
CA HIS A 147 -3.65 4.09 -1.32
C HIS A 147 -4.95 3.26 -1.48
N MET A 148 -5.44 3.00 -2.70
CA MET A 148 -6.63 2.15 -2.91
C MET A 148 -6.44 0.68 -2.51
N ARG A 149 -5.21 0.15 -2.48
CA ARG A 149 -4.93 -1.19 -1.92
C ARG A 149 -4.86 -1.16 -0.38
N GLY A 150 -4.56 0.00 0.21
CA GLY A 150 -4.49 0.23 1.66
C GLY A 150 -5.78 0.78 2.27
N ILE A 151 -6.89 0.76 1.54
CA ILE A 151 -8.24 1.13 1.99
C ILE A 151 -9.13 -0.09 1.79
N TYR A 152 -9.59 -0.71 2.88
CA TYR A 152 -10.47 -1.87 2.80
C TYR A 152 -11.94 -1.43 2.88
N LEU A 153 -12.74 -1.93 1.94
CA LEU A 153 -14.17 -1.68 1.87
C LEU A 153 -14.87 -2.59 2.89
N ALA A 154 -15.09 -2.05 4.09
CA ALA A 154 -15.73 -2.72 5.23
C ALA A 154 -17.19 -3.10 4.92
N ALA A 155 -17.72 -4.12 5.61
CA ALA A 155 -19.07 -4.63 5.36
C ALA A 155 -20.20 -3.67 5.81
N ASN A 156 -20.04 -3.06 6.99
CA ASN A 156 -20.67 -1.77 7.26
C ASN A 156 -19.58 -0.79 7.71
N PRO A 157 -19.26 0.24 6.91
CA PRO A 157 -18.24 1.22 7.28
C PRO A 157 -18.64 2.20 8.40
N ILE A 158 -19.93 2.31 8.73
CA ILE A 158 -20.47 3.26 9.72
C ILE A 158 -20.41 2.69 11.15
N PHE A 159 -20.50 1.37 11.29
CA PHE A 159 -20.38 0.70 12.59
C PHE A 159 -18.94 0.29 12.89
N PRO A 160 -18.58 0.14 14.18
CA PRO A 160 -17.31 -0.45 14.59
C PRO A 160 -17.13 -1.86 13.98
N MET A 161 -15.89 -2.33 13.88
CA MET A 161 -15.54 -3.58 13.19
C MET A 161 -16.09 -4.81 13.92
N GLU A 162 -16.33 -4.63 15.22
CA GLU A 162 -17.00 -5.53 16.14
C GLU A 162 -18.52 -5.69 15.87
N VAL A 163 -19.14 -4.85 15.02
CA VAL A 163 -20.56 -4.91 14.67
C VAL A 163 -20.75 -4.66 13.17
N GLN A 164 -20.97 -5.72 12.39
CA GLN A 164 -21.03 -5.64 10.92
C GLN A 164 -22.42 -6.07 10.40
N LEU A 165 -23.40 -5.19 10.59
CA LEU A 165 -24.75 -5.28 10.05
C LEU A 165 -25.01 -4.09 9.11
N PRO A 166 -25.24 -4.29 7.79
CA PRO A 166 -25.30 -5.56 7.07
C PRO A 166 -23.94 -6.28 6.96
N LYS A 167 -23.99 -7.59 6.69
CA LYS A 167 -22.80 -8.48 6.61
C LYS A 167 -21.92 -8.25 5.37
N MET A 168 -22.39 -7.47 4.42
CA MET A 168 -21.70 -7.09 3.18
C MET A 168 -22.13 -5.67 2.79
N TYR A 169 -21.18 -4.86 2.37
CA TYR A 169 -21.43 -3.55 1.79
C TYR A 169 -21.91 -3.75 0.36
N LEU A 170 -23.12 -3.28 0.07
CA LEU A 170 -23.73 -3.29 -1.25
C LEU A 170 -24.03 -1.84 -1.64
N TRP A 171 -23.54 -1.41 -2.80
CA TRP A 171 -23.75 -0.08 -3.35
C TRP A 171 -23.85 -0.13 -4.88
N GLY A 172 -24.45 0.87 -5.51
CA GLY A 172 -24.62 0.88 -6.97
C GLY A 172 -25.25 2.16 -7.52
N GLY A 173 -25.10 2.33 -8.82
CA GLY A 173 -25.39 3.55 -9.57
C GLY A 173 -24.36 3.74 -10.70
N PRO A 174 -24.16 4.96 -11.21
CA PRO A 174 -23.06 5.27 -12.15
C PRO A 174 -21.70 4.89 -11.56
N THR A 175 -20.80 4.34 -12.37
CA THR A 175 -19.56 3.75 -11.85
C THR A 175 -18.63 4.76 -11.18
N ALA A 176 -18.41 5.94 -11.75
CA ALA A 176 -17.47 6.91 -11.18
C ALA A 176 -17.95 7.41 -9.80
N PHE A 177 -19.23 7.80 -9.68
CA PHE A 177 -19.88 8.14 -8.42
C PHE A 177 -19.89 6.97 -7.42
N THR A 178 -20.19 5.74 -7.87
CA THR A 178 -20.18 4.54 -7.01
C THR A 178 -18.79 4.31 -6.42
N CYS A 179 -17.74 4.32 -7.25
CA CYS A 179 -16.36 4.19 -6.78
C CYS A 179 -15.96 5.31 -5.81
N ALA A 180 -16.25 6.56 -6.15
CA ALA A 180 -15.90 7.73 -5.33
C ALA A 180 -16.61 7.69 -3.96
N SER A 181 -17.93 7.48 -3.94
CA SER A 181 -18.72 7.46 -2.71
C SER A 181 -18.34 6.28 -1.79
N SER A 182 -18.08 5.10 -2.34
CA SER A 182 -17.68 3.93 -1.54
C SER A 182 -16.27 4.05 -0.95
N VAL A 183 -15.33 4.68 -1.65
CA VAL A 183 -14.02 5.04 -1.07
C VAL A 183 -14.19 6.14 -0.02
N PHE A 184 -14.96 7.21 -0.30
CA PHE A 184 -15.19 8.30 0.65
C PHE A 184 -15.80 7.81 1.97
N ILE A 185 -16.79 6.92 1.91
CA ILE A 185 -17.42 6.31 3.10
C ILE A 185 -16.40 5.51 3.93
N ASN A 186 -15.45 4.82 3.29
CA ASN A 186 -14.39 4.09 4.01
C ASN A 186 -13.22 4.98 4.47
N LEU A 187 -12.97 6.12 3.81
CA LEU A 187 -12.06 7.15 4.35
C LEU A 187 -12.67 7.85 5.58
N PHE A 188 -13.98 8.12 5.56
CA PHE A 188 -14.69 8.61 6.75
C PHE A 188 -14.57 7.60 7.91
N ARG A 189 -14.75 6.30 7.65
CA ARG A 189 -14.44 5.26 8.63
C ARG A 189 -13.01 5.38 9.15
N LEU A 190 -12.01 5.44 8.26
CA LEU A 190 -10.59 5.44 8.64
C LEU A 190 -10.16 6.67 9.45
N TYR A 191 -10.63 7.87 9.08
CA TYR A 191 -10.16 9.12 9.67
C TYR A 191 -11.06 9.69 10.77
N THR A 192 -12.36 9.37 10.80
CA THR A 192 -13.29 9.91 11.82
C THR A 192 -13.76 8.84 12.80
N LEU A 193 -14.31 7.71 12.32
CA LEU A 193 -14.95 6.69 13.19
C LEU A 193 -13.95 5.70 13.82
N ASN A 194 -12.88 5.35 13.11
CA ASN A 194 -11.76 4.55 13.63
C ASN A 194 -10.56 5.41 14.02
N GLY A 195 -10.66 6.74 13.84
CA GLY A 195 -9.60 7.75 13.99
C GLY A 195 -9.18 8.07 15.43
N TRP A 196 -9.77 7.41 16.43
CA TRP A 196 -9.34 7.51 17.84
C TRP A 196 -7.98 6.85 18.14
N PHE A 197 -7.33 6.23 17.15
CA PHE A 197 -5.98 5.69 17.25
C PHE A 197 -5.08 6.22 16.11
N PRO A 198 -3.90 6.79 16.42
CA PRO A 198 -3.39 7.10 17.76
C PRO A 198 -4.25 8.16 18.46
N ILE A 199 -4.42 8.00 19.79
CA ILE A 199 -5.20 8.93 20.61
C ILE A 199 -4.62 10.36 20.46
N PRO A 200 -5.44 11.40 20.27
CA PRO A 200 -4.95 12.77 20.13
C PRO A 200 -4.01 13.17 21.27
N ARG A 201 -2.86 13.78 20.93
CA ARG A 201 -1.81 14.18 21.90
C ARG A 201 -2.31 15.13 23.00
N ASN A 202 -3.47 15.76 22.81
CA ASN A 202 -4.24 16.40 23.88
C ASN A 202 -5.73 16.02 23.75
N ILE A 203 -6.18 15.04 24.53
CA ILE A 203 -7.58 14.58 24.56
C ILE A 203 -8.57 15.68 25.01
N PHE A 204 -8.11 16.71 25.71
CA PHE A 204 -8.96 17.76 26.30
C PHE A 204 -9.09 19.02 25.43
N ALA A 205 -8.55 19.04 24.21
CA ALA A 205 -8.67 20.18 23.28
C ALA A 205 -9.75 19.92 22.20
N PRO A 206 -10.99 20.44 22.32
CA PRO A 206 -12.13 20.06 21.46
C PRO A 206 -11.91 20.37 19.97
N GLU A 207 -11.09 21.39 19.68
CA GLU A 207 -10.66 21.76 18.33
C GLU A 207 -10.01 20.59 17.56
N THR A 208 -9.22 19.75 18.23
CA THR A 208 -8.56 18.59 17.61
C THR A 208 -9.55 17.49 17.18
N TRP A 209 -10.67 17.36 17.91
CA TRP A 209 -11.74 16.42 17.57
C TRP A 209 -12.50 16.89 16.32
N LEU A 210 -12.80 18.20 16.25
CA LEU A 210 -13.46 18.81 15.09
C LEU A 210 -12.57 18.77 13.83
N GLN A 211 -11.26 18.97 13.99
CA GLN A 211 -10.29 18.91 12.89
C GLN A 211 -10.17 17.52 12.25
N ASN A 212 -10.40 16.43 12.98
CA ASN A 212 -10.38 15.07 12.42
C ASN A 212 -11.66 14.74 11.63
N ILE A 213 -12.81 15.30 12.02
CA ILE A 213 -14.10 15.09 11.34
C ILE A 213 -14.14 15.75 9.95
N SER A 214 -13.42 16.85 9.76
CA SER A 214 -13.39 17.60 8.49
C SER A 214 -12.66 16.85 7.36
N PRO A 215 -13.32 16.51 6.24
CA PRO A 215 -12.68 15.82 5.11
C PRO A 215 -11.51 16.59 4.49
N LEU A 216 -11.55 17.92 4.56
CA LEU A 216 -10.52 18.81 4.00
C LEU A 216 -9.16 18.68 4.70
N ASN A 217 -9.12 18.06 5.88
CA ASN A 217 -7.94 17.86 6.70
C ASN A 217 -7.39 16.42 6.63
N TRP A 218 -8.03 15.53 5.87
CA TRP A 218 -7.55 14.15 5.73
C TRP A 218 -6.33 14.09 4.78
N PRO A 219 -5.34 13.23 5.06
CA PRO A 219 -4.14 13.08 4.22
C PRO A 219 -4.44 12.41 2.85
N VAL A 220 -5.49 11.59 2.79
CA VAL A 220 -6.09 11.08 1.54
C VAL A 220 -7.53 11.57 1.47
N GLN A 221 -7.93 12.09 0.32
CA GLN A 221 -9.25 12.66 0.04
C GLN A 221 -9.78 12.08 -1.28
N VAL A 222 -11.07 12.25 -1.55
CA VAL A 222 -11.71 11.81 -2.80
C VAL A 222 -12.25 13.04 -3.54
N MET A 223 -12.11 13.08 -4.87
CA MET A 223 -12.75 14.09 -5.70
C MET A 223 -14.28 13.89 -5.66
N PRO A 224 -15.08 14.88 -5.22
CA PRO A 224 -16.53 14.74 -5.13
C PRO A 224 -17.16 14.77 -6.53
N ILE A 225 -18.03 13.80 -6.80
CA ILE A 225 -18.74 13.65 -8.08
C ILE A 225 -20.23 13.89 -7.84
N ASN A 226 -20.87 14.67 -8.73
CA ASN A 226 -22.31 14.87 -8.71
C ASN A 226 -23.00 13.68 -9.43
N PRO A 227 -23.82 12.86 -8.73
CA PRO A 227 -24.43 11.66 -9.31
C PRO A 227 -25.42 11.94 -10.44
N ILE A 228 -25.98 13.17 -10.53
CA ILE A 228 -26.97 13.52 -11.56
C ILE A 228 -26.32 13.74 -12.92
N THR A 229 -25.07 14.24 -12.93
CA THR A 229 -24.29 14.55 -14.13
C THR A 229 -23.29 13.44 -14.50
N ASP A 230 -23.24 12.35 -13.74
CA ASP A 230 -22.41 11.19 -14.04
C ASP A 230 -23.10 10.33 -15.12
N GLN A 231 -22.42 10.18 -16.25
CA GLN A 231 -22.90 9.42 -17.41
C GLN A 231 -22.28 8.00 -17.48
N SER A 232 -21.35 7.69 -16.57
CA SER A 232 -20.63 6.41 -16.59
C SER A 232 -21.58 5.23 -16.42
N ARG A 233 -21.22 4.08 -17.03
CA ARG A 233 -22.02 2.85 -17.02
C ARG A 233 -22.47 2.49 -15.61
N TRP A 234 -23.72 2.06 -15.46
CA TRP A 234 -24.24 1.59 -14.18
C TRP A 234 -23.54 0.30 -13.71
N CYS A 235 -23.18 0.26 -12.44
CA CYS A 235 -22.66 -0.94 -11.77
C CYS A 235 -23.28 -1.16 -10.39
N THR A 236 -23.04 -2.34 -9.85
CA THR A 236 -23.22 -2.65 -8.43
C THR A 236 -21.92 -3.26 -7.89
N ILE A 237 -21.56 -2.91 -6.65
CA ILE A 237 -20.38 -3.45 -5.99
C ILE A 237 -20.75 -4.11 -4.66
N GLY A 238 -20.11 -5.25 -4.38
CA GLY A 238 -20.25 -6.01 -3.15
C GLY A 238 -18.90 -6.19 -2.46
N SER A 239 -18.77 -5.81 -1.18
CA SER A 239 -17.55 -6.05 -0.40
C SER A 239 -17.81 -6.50 1.03
N ARG A 240 -16.95 -7.40 1.52
CA ARG A 240 -16.81 -7.76 2.93
C ARG A 240 -15.32 -7.79 3.24
N TRP A 241 -14.75 -6.63 3.57
CA TRP A 241 -13.33 -6.45 3.89
C TRP A 241 -12.38 -6.94 2.79
N LYS A 242 -12.63 -6.49 1.55
CA LYS A 242 -11.67 -6.52 0.44
C LYS A 242 -11.12 -5.12 0.18
N ASP A 243 -9.93 -5.03 -0.41
CA ASP A 243 -9.29 -3.76 -0.78
C ASP A 243 -10.02 -3.08 -1.95
N ALA A 244 -9.99 -1.74 -1.98
CA ALA A 244 -10.75 -0.98 -2.98
C ALA A 244 -10.23 -1.18 -4.41
N GLN A 245 -8.92 -1.37 -4.63
CA GLN A 245 -8.38 -1.64 -5.96
C GLN A 245 -8.86 -3.00 -6.52
N THR A 246 -8.94 -4.07 -5.71
CA THR A 246 -9.46 -5.38 -6.17
C THR A 246 -10.97 -5.38 -6.39
N VAL A 247 -11.75 -4.65 -5.58
CA VAL A 247 -13.22 -4.57 -5.77
C VAL A 247 -13.60 -3.64 -6.93
N LEU A 248 -12.98 -2.47 -7.02
CA LEU A 248 -13.35 -1.44 -8.00
C LEU A 248 -12.60 -1.61 -9.33
N GLY A 249 -11.42 -2.24 -9.34
CA GLY A 249 -10.58 -2.41 -10.53
C GLY A 249 -11.29 -3.03 -11.75
N PRO A 250 -11.96 -4.19 -11.61
CA PRO A 250 -12.71 -4.80 -12.71
C PRO A 250 -13.85 -3.90 -13.22
N VAL A 251 -14.58 -3.28 -12.28
CA VAL A 251 -15.75 -2.44 -12.57
C VAL A 251 -15.36 -1.13 -13.26
N MET A 252 -14.28 -0.49 -12.80
CA MET A 252 -13.66 0.66 -13.47
C MET A 252 -13.23 0.32 -14.91
N LYS A 253 -12.61 -0.85 -15.11
CA LYS A 253 -12.15 -1.30 -16.44
C LYS A 253 -13.33 -1.55 -17.40
N ASP A 254 -14.39 -2.20 -16.92
CA ASP A 254 -15.63 -2.47 -17.68
C ASP A 254 -16.43 -1.19 -18.02
N ALA A 255 -16.38 -0.18 -17.15
CA ALA A 255 -17.05 1.10 -17.34
C ALA A 255 -16.21 2.17 -18.06
N GLY A 256 -14.92 1.93 -18.35
CA GLY A 256 -14.00 2.92 -18.91
C GLY A 256 -13.62 4.06 -17.95
N VAL A 257 -13.77 3.86 -16.64
CA VAL A 257 -13.45 4.84 -15.59
C VAL A 257 -12.01 4.63 -15.10
N ILE A 258 -11.28 5.71 -14.84
CA ILE A 258 -9.90 5.67 -14.34
C ILE A 258 -9.81 6.39 -12.98
N CYS A 259 -9.21 5.73 -11.99
CA CYS A 259 -8.82 6.41 -10.75
C CYS A 259 -7.44 7.04 -10.88
N ARG A 260 -7.38 8.37 -10.83
CA ARG A 260 -6.16 9.17 -10.88
C ARG A 260 -5.85 9.74 -9.49
N ALA A 261 -4.60 9.60 -9.04
CA ALA A 261 -4.18 9.98 -7.69
C ALA A 261 -3.38 11.30 -7.72
N TYR A 262 -4.11 12.41 -7.74
CA TYR A 262 -3.51 13.74 -7.73
C TYR A 262 -2.82 14.01 -6.39
N THR A 263 -1.68 14.71 -6.39
CA THR A 263 -0.96 15.08 -5.17
C THR A 263 -0.98 16.59 -5.02
N TRP A 264 -1.88 17.10 -4.18
CA TRP A 264 -2.09 18.53 -3.94
C TRP A 264 -1.22 19.01 -2.77
N LEU A 265 -0.59 20.17 -2.95
CA LEU A 265 0.32 20.81 -2.01
C LEU A 265 -0.22 22.21 -1.63
N PRO A 266 0.02 22.69 -0.38
CA PRO A 266 -0.40 24.03 0.04
C PRO A 266 0.23 25.12 -0.85
N GLY A 267 -0.61 25.78 -1.66
CA GLY A 267 -0.20 26.78 -2.65
C GLY A 267 -0.64 26.45 -4.08
N ASP A 268 -1.05 25.21 -4.35
CA ASP A 268 -1.72 24.85 -5.60
C ASP A 268 -3.14 25.47 -5.68
N PRO A 269 -3.71 25.63 -6.90
CA PRO A 269 -5.10 26.07 -7.07
C PRO A 269 -6.12 25.18 -6.35
N ALA A 270 -7.29 25.74 -6.02
CA ALA A 270 -8.38 24.97 -5.41
C ALA A 270 -8.81 23.77 -6.30
N PRO A 271 -8.79 22.52 -5.78
CA PRO A 271 -8.99 21.35 -6.62
C PRO A 271 -10.47 21.10 -6.96
N TYR A 272 -11.39 21.54 -6.11
CA TYR A 272 -12.82 21.24 -6.19
C TYR A 272 -13.61 22.23 -7.05
N THR A 273 -13.17 22.43 -8.29
CA THR A 273 -13.73 23.43 -9.23
C THR A 273 -15.21 23.22 -9.56
N MET A 274 -15.77 22.03 -9.30
CA MET A 274 -17.20 21.73 -9.50
C MET A 274 -18.14 22.55 -8.60
N PHE A 275 -17.66 23.13 -7.50
CA PHE A 275 -18.46 24.04 -6.65
C PHE A 275 -18.34 25.52 -7.04
N GLY A 276 -17.72 25.83 -8.18
CA GLY A 276 -17.58 27.19 -8.70
C GLY A 276 -16.93 28.15 -7.69
N PRO A 277 -17.56 29.26 -7.30
CA PRO A 277 -16.95 30.25 -6.38
C PRO A 277 -16.68 29.69 -4.98
N LEU A 278 -17.30 28.58 -4.58
CA LEU A 278 -17.08 27.94 -3.28
C LEU A 278 -15.79 27.08 -3.25
N ALA A 279 -15.18 26.80 -4.41
CA ALA A 279 -13.98 25.96 -4.50
C ALA A 279 -12.81 26.47 -3.63
N GLU A 280 -12.57 27.79 -3.62
CA GLU A 280 -11.51 28.42 -2.81
C GLU A 280 -11.77 28.34 -1.28
N ALA A 281 -13.01 28.21 -0.85
CA ALA A 281 -13.37 28.00 0.56
C ALA A 281 -13.33 26.52 0.96
N LEU A 282 -13.44 25.60 -0.01
CA LEU A 282 -13.40 24.15 0.19
C LEU A 282 -12.03 23.52 -0.09
N LYS A 283 -10.97 24.30 -0.31
CA LYS A 283 -9.63 23.74 -0.55
C LYS A 283 -9.09 22.98 0.68
N PRO A 284 -8.26 21.93 0.47
CA PRO A 284 -7.67 21.18 1.58
C PRO A 284 -6.87 22.07 2.54
N THR A 285 -6.90 21.76 3.84
CA THR A 285 -6.18 22.52 4.88
C THR A 285 -4.72 22.14 5.03
N ARG A 286 -4.29 21.08 4.35
CA ARG A 286 -2.92 20.54 4.32
C ARG A 286 -2.69 19.81 2.99
N ALA A 287 -1.44 19.43 2.69
CA ALA A 287 -1.16 18.57 1.54
C ALA A 287 -2.02 17.30 1.56
N CYS A 288 -2.45 16.80 0.40
CA CYS A 288 -3.27 15.59 0.34
C CYS A 288 -3.17 14.85 -0.99
N VAL A 289 -3.34 13.54 -0.93
CA VAL A 289 -3.61 12.71 -2.11
C VAL A 289 -5.10 12.77 -2.41
N ILE A 290 -5.48 13.27 -3.59
CA ILE A 290 -6.88 13.33 -4.04
C ILE A 290 -7.12 12.23 -5.06
N LEU A 291 -7.87 11.20 -4.66
CA LEU A 291 -8.31 10.12 -5.54
C LEU A 291 -9.49 10.59 -6.39
N SER A 292 -9.29 10.71 -7.70
CA SER A 292 -10.26 11.23 -8.66
C SER A 292 -10.71 10.13 -9.61
N PHE A 293 -12.00 9.82 -9.63
CA PHE A 293 -12.58 8.84 -10.56
C PHE A 293 -13.09 9.57 -11.79
N GLU A 294 -12.36 9.46 -12.90
CA GLU A 294 -12.67 10.16 -14.15
C GLU A 294 -13.15 9.17 -15.21
N ASP A 295 -14.34 9.41 -15.77
CA ASP A 295 -14.82 8.68 -16.95
C ASP A 295 -13.96 9.05 -18.17
N LYS A 296 -13.42 8.02 -18.84
CA LYS A 296 -12.68 8.10 -20.12
C LYS A 296 -13.22 7.10 -21.15
N SER A 297 -14.43 6.57 -20.96
CA SER A 297 -15.09 5.59 -21.83
C SER A 297 -15.28 6.09 -23.28
N GLY A 298 -15.36 7.40 -23.48
CA GLY A 298 -15.57 8.04 -24.78
C GLY A 298 -17.02 7.98 -25.29
N VAL A 299 -17.93 7.34 -24.55
CA VAL A 299 -19.34 7.19 -24.93
C VAL A 299 -20.18 8.30 -24.28
N GLY A 300 -20.26 9.45 -24.96
CA GLY A 300 -21.16 10.53 -24.56
C GLY A 300 -22.62 10.18 -24.88
N GLY A 301 -23.48 10.19 -23.86
CA GLY A 301 -24.91 9.88 -24.01
C GLY A 301 -25.70 11.00 -24.72
N PRO A 302 -26.78 10.68 -25.46
CA PRO A 302 -27.53 11.66 -26.24
C PRO A 302 -28.38 12.62 -25.38
N THR A 303 -28.65 12.28 -24.11
CA THR A 303 -29.31 13.20 -23.16
C THR A 303 -28.32 13.85 -22.20
N GLY A 304 -27.16 13.22 -21.99
CA GLY A 304 -26.11 13.67 -21.09
C GLY A 304 -26.43 13.42 -19.61
N THR A 305 -27.32 12.47 -19.31
CA THR A 305 -27.85 12.22 -17.95
C THR A 305 -27.66 10.77 -17.49
N ILE A 306 -27.89 10.55 -16.20
CA ILE A 306 -27.78 9.25 -15.50
C ILE A 306 -28.53 8.06 -16.16
N LEU A 307 -29.51 8.34 -17.03
CA LEU A 307 -30.28 7.33 -17.76
C LEU A 307 -29.49 6.69 -18.91
N ASP A 308 -28.58 7.45 -19.54
CA ASP A 308 -27.82 6.97 -20.70
C ASP A 308 -26.85 5.83 -20.29
N GLY A 309 -26.26 5.92 -19.09
CA GLY A 309 -25.37 4.89 -18.52
C GLY A 309 -26.05 3.55 -18.20
N GLY A 310 -27.38 3.50 -18.17
CA GLY A 310 -28.16 2.26 -18.01
C GLY A 310 -28.37 1.48 -19.32
N LEU A 311 -28.40 2.17 -20.47
CA LEU A 311 -28.57 1.54 -21.79
C LEU A 311 -27.32 0.75 -22.20
N ASN A 312 -26.13 1.28 -21.89
CA ASN A 312 -24.84 0.61 -22.17
C ASN A 312 -24.67 -0.72 -21.42
N LEU A 313 -25.34 -0.90 -20.27
CA LEU A 313 -25.29 -2.16 -19.50
C LEU A 313 -25.93 -3.32 -20.27
N ILE A 314 -27.05 -3.06 -20.97
CA ILE A 314 -27.79 -4.11 -21.71
C ILE A 314 -27.01 -4.57 -22.94
N ALA A 315 -26.25 -3.68 -23.59
CA ALA A 315 -25.45 -4.02 -24.77
C ALA A 315 -24.26 -4.93 -24.43
N ALA A 316 -23.45 -4.55 -23.44
CA ALA A 316 -22.20 -5.25 -23.14
C ALA A 316 -22.38 -6.57 -22.35
N THR A 317 -23.49 -6.77 -21.65
CA THR A 317 -23.77 -8.02 -20.92
C THR A 317 -24.26 -9.17 -21.84
N LEU A 318 -24.31 -8.97 -23.16
CA LEU A 318 -24.67 -10.02 -24.14
C LEU A 318 -23.47 -10.74 -24.76
N ASP A 319 -22.31 -10.10 -24.91
CA ASP A 319 -21.14 -10.69 -25.60
C ASP A 319 -20.23 -11.52 -24.68
N ASP A 320 -20.15 -11.18 -23.39
CA ASP A 320 -19.12 -11.70 -22.45
C ASP A 320 -19.47 -13.07 -21.80
N LEU A 321 -20.42 -13.83 -22.38
CA LEU A 321 -20.98 -15.06 -21.79
C LEU A 321 -20.72 -16.33 -22.64
N ILE A 322 -19.58 -16.41 -23.35
CA ILE A 322 -19.22 -17.57 -24.18
C ILE A 322 -17.76 -18.02 -23.95
N THR A 323 -17.59 -19.16 -23.24
CA THR A 323 -16.41 -20.07 -23.30
C THR A 323 -15.14 -19.55 -22.56
N GLU A 324 -14.30 -20.34 -21.85
CA GLU A 324 -14.13 -21.80 -21.71
C GLU A 324 -13.70 -22.23 -20.28
N THR A 325 -13.75 -23.55 -19.98
CA THR A 325 -13.32 -24.13 -18.67
C THR A 325 -12.59 -25.48 -18.85
N VAL A 326 -11.34 -25.63 -18.39
CA VAL A 326 -10.58 -26.91 -18.37
C VAL A 326 -9.64 -27.00 -17.14
N ILE A 327 -9.46 -28.18 -16.53
CA ILE A 327 -8.67 -28.43 -15.29
C ILE A 327 -8.03 -29.85 -15.31
N PRO A 328 -6.71 -30.03 -15.03
CA PRO A 328 -6.28 -31.14 -14.15
C PRO A 328 -4.99 -30.92 -13.28
N LEU A 329 -5.13 -31.23 -11.99
CA LEU A 329 -4.26 -31.93 -11.01
C LEU A 329 -2.72 -32.15 -11.19
N ASP A 330 -1.99 -31.79 -10.11
CA ASP A 330 -1.25 -32.65 -9.13
C ASP A 330 0.14 -33.29 -9.45
N ALA A 331 0.83 -33.72 -8.36
CA ALA A 331 2.22 -34.23 -8.18
C ALA A 331 3.31 -33.14 -7.92
N ASP A 332 4.29 -33.27 -6.98
CA ASP A 332 4.66 -34.31 -5.98
C ASP A 332 5.68 -33.87 -4.87
N ARG A 333 5.78 -34.64 -3.76
CA ARG A 333 6.96 -34.83 -2.80
C ARG A 333 7.43 -33.64 -1.90
N ASP A 334 8.19 -33.79 -0.78
CA ASP A 334 8.64 -34.95 0.05
C ASP A 334 8.72 -34.70 1.60
N GLY A 335 9.62 -33.86 2.18
CA GLY A 335 9.53 -33.34 3.58
C GLY A 335 10.69 -33.47 4.62
N GLU A 336 10.37 -33.18 5.89
CA GLU A 336 11.13 -33.23 7.19
C GLU A 336 12.00 -32.02 7.69
N THR A 337 12.40 -32.06 8.99
CA THR A 337 12.94 -30.95 9.87
C THR A 337 13.92 -31.54 10.94
N ASP A 338 14.50 -30.91 12.00
CA ASP A 338 14.42 -29.65 12.78
C ASP A 338 15.76 -29.49 13.58
N PRO A 339 16.24 -28.29 14.04
CA PRO A 339 16.56 -28.22 15.49
C PRO A 339 16.37 -26.87 16.22
N PHE A 340 15.67 -26.92 17.37
CA PHE A 340 15.29 -25.77 18.23
C PHE A 340 15.70 -25.93 19.71
N PHE A 341 16.99 -26.07 20.02
CA PHE A 341 17.46 -26.06 21.42
C PHE A 341 18.54 -25.01 21.70
N ARG A 342 18.15 -23.72 21.65
CA ARG A 342 19.03 -22.62 22.11
C ARG A 342 18.37 -21.40 22.76
N LYS A 343 17.04 -21.35 22.96
CA LYS A 343 16.35 -20.16 23.49
C LYS A 343 15.97 -20.21 24.98
N LEU A 344 16.30 -21.28 25.71
CA LEU A 344 15.94 -21.46 27.13
C LEU A 344 17.10 -21.22 28.13
N LEU A 345 18.33 -20.97 27.66
CA LEU A 345 19.56 -20.99 28.49
C LEU A 345 20.25 -19.63 28.70
N MET A 346 19.62 -18.50 28.35
CA MET A 346 20.19 -17.13 28.49
C MET A 346 21.61 -16.92 27.91
N VAL A 347 22.01 -17.74 26.92
CA VAL A 347 23.28 -17.54 26.21
C VAL A 347 23.11 -16.42 25.18
N ALA A 348 23.49 -15.20 25.56
CA ALA A 348 23.70 -14.13 24.58
C ALA A 348 24.74 -14.57 23.54
N PRO A 349 24.54 -14.28 22.24
CA PRO A 349 25.51 -14.66 21.22
C PRO A 349 26.85 -13.98 21.48
N LYS A 350 27.94 -14.77 21.45
CA LYS A 350 29.31 -14.26 21.52
C LYS A 350 29.52 -13.24 20.37
N PRO A 351 30.18 -12.10 20.61
CA PRO A 351 30.54 -11.18 19.52
C PRO A 351 31.37 -11.91 18.45
N PRO A 352 31.23 -11.54 17.17
CA PRO A 352 31.93 -12.20 16.08
C PRO A 352 33.45 -12.05 16.25
N PRO A 353 34.26 -13.07 15.94
CA PRO A 353 35.72 -12.96 16.02
C PRO A 353 36.30 -11.98 14.99
N ILE A 354 35.59 -11.77 13.87
CA ILE A 354 35.99 -10.93 12.75
C ILE A 354 35.01 -9.77 12.60
N VAL A 355 35.55 -8.56 12.44
CA VAL A 355 34.79 -7.35 12.16
C VAL A 355 35.48 -6.55 11.05
N TYR A 356 34.86 -6.49 9.88
CA TYR A 356 35.30 -5.59 8.81
C TYR A 356 34.90 -4.15 9.15
N ARG A 357 35.88 -3.25 9.17
CA ARG A 357 35.70 -1.85 9.58
C ARG A 357 35.60 -0.94 8.35
N ASP A 358 34.77 0.10 8.43
CA ASP A 358 34.52 1.04 7.33
C ASP A 358 35.64 2.11 7.21
N VAL A 359 36.88 1.63 7.11
CA VAL A 359 38.11 2.43 7.13
C VAL A 359 38.93 2.27 5.84
N GLY A 360 38.28 1.84 4.74
CA GLY A 360 38.90 1.61 3.43
C GLY A 360 39.79 0.36 3.31
N TYR A 361 40.43 -0.09 4.40
CA TYR A 361 41.40 -1.19 4.39
C TYR A 361 40.81 -2.62 4.49
N GLY A 362 39.48 -2.79 4.39
CA GLY A 362 38.81 -4.08 4.62
C GLY A 362 38.74 -5.05 3.42
N ASN A 363 39.16 -4.62 2.22
CA ASN A 363 38.90 -5.30 0.92
C ASN A 363 37.43 -5.72 0.69
N ILE A 364 36.50 -4.88 1.15
CA ILE A 364 35.08 -5.01 0.80
C ILE A 364 34.92 -4.54 -0.66
N LYS A 365 34.51 -5.45 -1.55
CA LYS A 365 34.36 -5.15 -2.98
C LYS A 365 33.04 -4.45 -3.29
N ARG A 366 31.99 -4.81 -2.56
CA ARG A 366 30.68 -4.17 -2.65
C ARG A 366 30.04 -4.10 -1.26
N LYS A 367 29.47 -2.96 -0.93
CA LYS A 367 28.43 -2.84 0.09
C LYS A 367 27.10 -2.58 -0.62
N ARG A 368 26.05 -3.27 -0.21
CA ARG A 368 24.68 -2.99 -0.59
C ARG A 368 23.84 -2.82 0.66
N ARG A 369 23.07 -1.74 0.75
CA ARG A 369 22.02 -1.58 1.75
C ARG A 369 20.71 -1.34 1.07
N VAL A 370 19.68 -2.06 1.49
CA VAL A 370 18.30 -1.84 1.06
C VAL A 370 17.47 -1.46 2.28
N ILE A 371 16.60 -0.47 2.15
CA ILE A 371 15.62 -0.09 3.18
C ILE A 371 14.23 -0.21 2.57
N HIS A 372 13.42 -1.11 3.11
CA HIS A 372 12.02 -1.30 2.75
C HIS A 372 11.12 -0.56 3.74
N LYS A 373 10.30 0.36 3.24
CA LYS A 373 9.36 1.17 4.04
C LYS A 373 8.08 0.40 4.39
N SER A 374 7.37 0.83 5.43
CA SER A 374 6.20 0.14 5.98
C SER A 374 5.03 0.11 4.98
N GLN A 375 4.42 -1.06 4.80
CA GLN A 375 3.37 -1.26 3.79
C GLN A 375 1.95 -0.94 4.26
N ALA A 376 1.72 -0.87 5.57
CA ALA A 376 0.46 -0.50 6.23
C ALA A 376 0.72 -0.06 7.69
N THR A 377 -0.29 0.47 8.39
CA THR A 377 -0.25 0.74 9.84
C THR A 377 -1.12 -0.23 10.65
N ASP A 378 -2.30 -0.54 10.11
CA ASP A 378 -3.42 -1.22 10.75
C ASP A 378 -3.60 -2.62 10.16
N ILE A 379 -3.68 -3.62 11.03
CA ILE A 379 -3.79 -5.04 10.65
C ILE A 379 -5.16 -5.55 11.06
N ILE A 380 -5.85 -6.18 10.10
CA ILE A 380 -7.23 -6.62 10.25
C ILE A 380 -7.30 -8.14 10.06
N VAL A 381 -8.05 -8.80 10.93
CA VAL A 381 -8.18 -10.26 10.99
C VAL A 381 -9.63 -10.64 11.27
N GLY A 382 -10.09 -11.76 10.72
CA GLY A 382 -11.42 -12.32 10.99
C GLY A 382 -12.15 -12.78 9.74
N GLY A 383 -13.46 -12.57 9.72
CA GLY A 383 -14.40 -13.12 8.73
C GLY A 383 -15.51 -13.94 9.37
N LYS A 384 -15.25 -14.47 10.58
CA LYS A 384 -16.19 -15.18 11.45
C LYS A 384 -16.03 -14.77 12.90
N SER A 385 -17.12 -14.84 13.65
CA SER A 385 -17.14 -14.60 15.09
C SER A 385 -16.63 -15.82 15.86
N PRO A 386 -16.16 -15.64 17.11
CA PRO A 386 -15.91 -16.75 18.01
C PRO A 386 -17.16 -17.63 18.18
N GLN A 387 -16.98 -18.95 18.24
CA GLN A 387 -18.10 -19.91 18.34
C GLN A 387 -19.04 -19.60 19.53
N TRP A 388 -18.48 -19.17 20.66
CA TRP A 388 -19.25 -18.79 21.85
C TRP A 388 -20.16 -17.57 21.62
N VAL A 389 -19.79 -16.64 20.73
CA VAL A 389 -20.60 -15.45 20.41
C VAL A 389 -21.83 -15.85 19.59
N ASN A 390 -21.64 -16.57 18.48
CA ASN A 390 -22.74 -17.04 17.64
C ASN A 390 -23.69 -17.99 18.42
N GLN A 391 -23.13 -18.85 19.28
CA GLN A 391 -23.92 -19.71 20.18
C GLN A 391 -24.73 -18.92 21.21
N ALA A 392 -24.14 -17.91 21.86
CA ALA A 392 -24.84 -17.06 22.82
C ALA A 392 -25.96 -16.23 22.15
N ILE A 393 -25.73 -15.71 20.95
CA ILE A 393 -26.75 -15.01 20.15
C ILE A 393 -27.90 -15.95 19.79
N THR A 394 -27.59 -17.14 19.27
CA THR A 394 -28.59 -18.17 18.92
C THR A 394 -29.42 -18.56 20.15
N PHE A 395 -28.78 -18.75 21.31
CA PHE A 395 -29.48 -19.04 22.57
C PHE A 395 -30.38 -17.88 23.02
N ALA A 396 -29.89 -16.64 22.97
CA ALA A 396 -30.66 -15.45 23.36
C ALA A 396 -31.89 -15.22 22.47
N ILE A 397 -31.78 -15.45 21.15
CA ILE A 397 -32.91 -15.39 20.22
C ILE A 397 -33.97 -16.44 20.57
N ARG A 398 -33.56 -17.70 20.75
CA ARG A 398 -34.45 -18.81 21.15
C ARG A 398 -35.14 -18.56 22.48
N TYR A 399 -34.41 -18.01 23.47
CA TYR A 399 -34.97 -17.64 24.76
C TYR A 399 -35.99 -16.49 24.61
N ALA A 400 -35.68 -15.44 23.85
CA ALA A 400 -36.60 -14.33 23.62
C ALA A 400 -37.88 -14.76 22.88
N ILE A 401 -37.77 -15.62 21.85
CA ILE A 401 -38.91 -16.13 21.08
C ILE A 401 -39.78 -17.07 21.94
N SER A 402 -39.18 -17.97 22.72
CA SER A 402 -39.94 -18.85 23.62
C SER A 402 -40.60 -18.10 24.79
N GLN A 403 -39.96 -17.06 25.34
CA GLN A 403 -40.60 -16.17 26.33
C GLN A 403 -41.75 -15.37 25.71
N LEU A 404 -41.59 -14.83 24.49
CA LEU A 404 -42.70 -14.16 23.78
C LEU A 404 -43.87 -15.11 23.50
N ALA A 405 -43.60 -16.35 23.08
CA ALA A 405 -44.63 -17.36 22.89
C ALA A 405 -45.40 -17.67 24.19
N GLN A 406 -44.69 -17.83 25.31
CA GLN A 406 -45.30 -18.04 26.63
C GLN A 406 -46.16 -16.86 27.07
N VAL A 407 -45.67 -15.62 26.91
CA VAL A 407 -46.37 -14.39 27.35
C VAL A 407 -47.57 -14.05 26.45
N VAL A 408 -47.51 -14.31 25.14
CA VAL A 408 -48.56 -13.91 24.20
C VAL A 408 -49.68 -14.96 24.05
N MET A 409 -49.36 -16.26 24.13
CA MET A 409 -50.33 -17.32 23.77
C MET A 409 -50.78 -18.22 24.93
N GLY A 410 -50.01 -18.35 26.02
CA GLY A 410 -50.40 -19.13 27.22
C GLY A 410 -50.60 -20.65 27.05
N VAL A 411 -50.52 -21.16 25.81
CA VAL A 411 -50.66 -22.55 25.39
C VAL A 411 -49.63 -22.78 24.28
N GLU A 412 -49.05 -23.99 24.20
CA GLU A 412 -48.10 -24.35 23.15
C GLU A 412 -48.79 -24.31 21.77
N ALA A 413 -48.47 -23.27 20.99
CA ALA A 413 -49.08 -23.03 19.68
C ALA A 413 -48.28 -23.74 18.56
N PRO A 414 -48.81 -24.81 17.94
CA PRO A 414 -48.11 -25.52 16.86
C PRO A 414 -47.97 -24.61 15.63
N GLY A 415 -46.73 -24.21 15.34
CA GLY A 415 -46.39 -23.29 14.25
C GLY A 415 -45.27 -22.30 14.57
N VAL A 416 -44.98 -22.01 15.85
CA VAL A 416 -43.89 -21.10 16.25
C VAL A 416 -42.51 -21.64 15.86
N GLU A 417 -42.34 -22.97 15.87
CA GLU A 417 -41.09 -23.68 15.50
C GLU A 417 -40.60 -23.39 14.07
N GLY A 418 -41.49 -22.93 13.17
CA GLY A 418 -41.12 -22.54 11.81
C GLY A 418 -40.38 -21.19 11.75
N LEU A 419 -40.75 -20.23 12.61
CA LEU A 419 -40.13 -18.90 12.66
C LEU A 419 -38.76 -18.93 13.33
N ASP A 420 -38.60 -19.76 14.38
CA ASP A 420 -37.33 -19.89 15.10
C ASP A 420 -36.19 -20.45 14.21
N ASN A 421 -36.53 -21.19 13.15
CA ASN A 421 -35.57 -21.65 12.13
C ASN A 421 -35.33 -20.63 10.99
N LEU A 422 -36.26 -19.71 10.75
CA LEU A 422 -36.11 -18.66 9.71
C LEU A 422 -35.18 -17.52 10.16
N TYR A 423 -35.11 -17.23 11.47
CA TYR A 423 -34.23 -16.21 12.04
C TYR A 423 -32.83 -16.72 12.44
N GLN A 424 -32.59 -18.03 12.43
CA GLN A 424 -31.24 -18.60 12.61
C GLN A 424 -30.29 -18.16 11.49
N GLY A 425 -29.00 -18.04 11.79
CA GLY A 425 -27.98 -17.63 10.83
C GLY A 425 -27.98 -16.14 10.44
N GLN A 426 -29.06 -15.39 10.65
CA GLN A 426 -29.13 -13.97 10.22
C GLN A 426 -28.22 -13.04 11.04
N LEU A 427 -28.00 -13.32 12.33
CA LEU A 427 -27.09 -12.56 13.20
C LEU A 427 -25.72 -13.23 13.45
N ASP A 428 -25.49 -14.43 12.94
CA ASP A 428 -24.18 -15.09 13.01
C ASP A 428 -23.13 -14.31 12.19
N ASP A 429 -21.89 -14.24 12.69
CA ASP A 429 -20.79 -13.50 12.05
C ASP A 429 -21.07 -11.99 11.84
N VAL A 430 -21.98 -11.41 12.64
CA VAL A 430 -22.23 -9.96 12.76
C VAL A 430 -21.43 -9.33 13.90
N PHE A 431 -21.35 -10.00 15.06
CA PHE A 431 -20.76 -9.45 16.29
C PHE A 431 -19.39 -10.07 16.58
N LEU A 432 -18.36 -9.25 16.82
CA LEU A 432 -16.96 -9.68 17.02
C LEU A 432 -16.41 -10.54 15.87
N ALA A 433 -16.88 -10.30 14.62
CA ALA A 433 -16.45 -11.05 13.45
C ALA A 433 -15.11 -10.59 12.85
N PHE A 434 -14.65 -9.38 13.21
CA PHE A 434 -13.38 -8.79 12.80
C PHE A 434 -12.71 -8.11 14.00
N GLN A 435 -11.37 -8.15 14.03
CA GLN A 435 -10.53 -7.46 14.98
C GLN A 435 -9.51 -6.59 14.24
N ARG A 436 -9.15 -5.43 14.80
CA ARG A 436 -8.05 -4.57 14.32
C ARG A 436 -6.95 -4.48 15.36
N PHE A 437 -5.70 -4.62 14.92
CA PHE A 437 -4.51 -4.28 15.69
C PHE A 437 -3.80 -3.10 15.03
N VAL A 438 -3.32 -2.15 15.83
CA VAL A 438 -2.52 -1.01 15.37
C VAL A 438 -1.34 -0.87 16.30
N ASN A 439 -0.12 -0.93 15.76
CA ASN A 439 1.09 -0.63 16.53
C ASN A 439 1.22 0.90 16.64
N PRO A 440 1.04 1.51 17.83
CA PRO A 440 0.93 2.96 17.96
C PRO A 440 2.27 3.66 17.72
N LEU A 441 3.39 3.00 18.01
CA LEU A 441 4.74 3.53 17.74
C LEU A 441 5.00 3.57 16.24
N ARG A 442 4.80 2.45 15.52
CA ARG A 442 4.93 2.40 14.06
C ARG A 442 4.00 3.40 13.37
N SER A 443 2.74 3.49 13.79
CA SER A 443 1.76 4.44 13.22
C SER A 443 2.21 5.90 13.39
N ALA A 444 2.69 6.29 14.57
CA ALA A 444 3.20 7.64 14.83
C ALA A 444 4.56 7.92 14.15
N GLN A 445 5.40 6.90 13.95
CA GLN A 445 6.66 7.02 13.22
C GLN A 445 6.44 7.16 11.71
N ALA A 446 5.56 6.35 11.11
CA ALA A 446 5.31 6.33 9.67
C ALA A 446 4.76 7.65 9.13
N GLY A 447 3.81 8.30 9.83
CA GLY A 447 3.30 9.64 9.50
C GLY A 447 1.88 9.67 8.95
N SER A 448 1.37 10.87 8.65
CA SER A 448 -0.05 11.06 8.29
C SER A 448 -0.48 10.26 7.04
N TYR A 449 0.38 10.22 6.02
CA TYR A 449 0.13 9.62 4.70
C TYR A 449 0.57 8.15 4.60
N ALA A 450 0.78 7.48 5.73
CA ALA A 450 1.01 6.04 5.72
C ALA A 450 -0.18 5.29 5.11
N PHE A 451 0.12 4.27 4.31
CA PHE A 451 -0.88 3.28 3.87
C PHE A 451 -1.54 2.70 5.13
N ARG A 452 -2.87 2.55 5.11
CA ARG A 452 -3.62 2.29 6.35
C ARG A 452 -3.76 0.81 6.63
N GLU A 453 -4.57 0.11 5.86
CA GLU A 453 -5.05 -1.22 6.24
C GLU A 453 -4.36 -2.35 5.47
N HIS A 454 -4.16 -3.47 6.16
CA HIS A 454 -3.75 -4.75 5.60
C HIS A 454 -4.57 -5.87 6.26
N PHE A 455 -5.13 -6.79 5.46
CA PHE A 455 -5.95 -7.90 5.97
C PHE A 455 -5.18 -9.23 5.94
N ALA A 456 -4.93 -9.83 7.12
CA ALA A 456 -4.18 -11.07 7.21
C ALA A 456 -5.07 -12.29 6.88
N GLN A 457 -4.74 -12.99 5.80
CA GLN A 457 -5.59 -14.05 5.24
C GLN A 457 -5.61 -15.33 6.09
N ASN A 458 -4.59 -15.58 6.91
CA ASN A 458 -4.36 -16.87 7.59
C ASN A 458 -5.30 -17.19 8.76
N THR A 459 -6.21 -16.28 9.15
CA THR A 459 -7.01 -16.42 10.38
C THR A 459 -8.45 -15.94 10.21
N GLY A 460 -9.30 -16.83 9.69
CA GLY A 460 -10.71 -16.57 9.37
C GLY A 460 -11.67 -16.35 10.54
N THR A 461 -11.19 -16.37 11.79
CA THR A 461 -11.99 -16.15 13.02
C THR A 461 -11.27 -15.12 13.89
N ALA A 462 -11.97 -14.08 14.35
CA ALA A 462 -11.41 -13.07 15.24
C ALA A 462 -11.45 -13.50 16.73
N TYR A 463 -10.73 -12.79 17.61
CA TYR A 463 -10.72 -12.94 19.07
C TYR A 463 -10.44 -14.37 19.59
N VAL A 464 -9.56 -15.10 18.91
CA VAL A 464 -9.05 -16.43 19.33
C VAL A 464 -7.51 -16.45 19.30
N LEU A 465 -6.87 -17.39 20.01
CA LEU A 465 -5.40 -17.47 20.12
C LEU A 465 -4.70 -17.50 18.76
N ASN A 466 -5.21 -18.26 17.79
CA ASN A 466 -4.68 -18.31 16.43
C ASN A 466 -4.71 -16.92 15.77
N ALA A 467 -5.76 -16.13 16.01
CA ALA A 467 -5.90 -14.79 15.45
C ALA A 467 -4.85 -13.80 16.00
N ILE A 468 -4.27 -14.09 17.18
CA ILE A 468 -3.14 -13.32 17.75
C ILE A 468 -1.83 -13.69 17.03
N SER A 469 -1.58 -14.97 16.74
CA SER A 469 -0.41 -15.36 15.94
C SER A 469 -0.54 -14.91 14.48
N GLY A 470 -1.75 -14.88 13.92
CA GLY A 470 -2.05 -14.27 12.62
C GLY A 470 -1.73 -12.78 12.58
N ILE A 471 -2.13 -12.00 13.60
CA ILE A 471 -1.69 -10.59 13.76
C ILE A 471 -0.16 -10.50 13.84
N ALA A 472 0.49 -11.33 14.67
CA ALA A 472 1.93 -11.25 14.88
C ALA A 472 2.76 -11.62 13.63
N ILE A 473 2.21 -12.46 12.75
CA ILE A 473 2.79 -12.76 11.43
C ILE A 473 2.64 -11.53 10.53
N ALA A 474 1.41 -11.01 10.37
CA ALA A 474 1.14 -9.84 9.55
C ALA A 474 1.86 -8.56 10.01
N ASP A 475 2.10 -8.38 11.31
CA ASP A 475 2.82 -7.20 11.84
C ASP A 475 4.29 -7.18 11.38
N GLU A 476 4.93 -8.35 11.33
CA GLU A 476 6.29 -8.50 10.81
C GLU A 476 6.32 -8.48 9.26
N GLU A 477 5.27 -8.96 8.58
CA GLU A 477 5.09 -8.86 7.11
C GLU A 477 4.85 -7.42 6.62
N VAL A 478 4.30 -6.54 7.46
CA VAL A 478 3.95 -5.15 7.14
C VAL A 478 5.05 -4.16 7.54
N LYS A 479 5.80 -4.46 8.62
CA LYS A 479 6.86 -3.66 9.21
C LYS A 479 8.00 -3.31 8.23
N ALA A 480 8.57 -2.12 8.40
CA ALA A 480 9.76 -1.66 7.69
C ALA A 480 11.03 -2.38 8.17
N TYR A 481 11.97 -2.66 7.27
CA TYR A 481 13.23 -3.32 7.59
C TYR A 481 14.36 -2.83 6.68
N SER A 482 15.61 -3.13 7.04
CA SER A 482 16.77 -2.90 6.17
C SER A 482 17.56 -4.20 6.03
N SER A 483 17.71 -4.70 4.80
CA SER A 483 18.74 -5.71 4.49
C SER A 483 20.07 -4.99 4.23
N MET A 484 21.16 -5.66 4.57
CA MET A 484 22.52 -5.26 4.20
C MET A 484 23.20 -6.48 3.64
N LYS A 485 23.92 -6.33 2.52
CA LYS A 485 24.73 -7.37 1.92
C LYS A 485 26.13 -6.84 1.65
N PHE A 486 27.13 -7.61 2.03
CA PHE A 486 28.54 -7.29 1.79
C PHE A 486 29.15 -8.39 0.93
N ASP A 487 29.79 -8.01 -0.19
CA ASP A 487 30.61 -8.91 -1.00
C ASP A 487 32.09 -8.58 -0.71
N ILE A 488 32.81 -9.49 -0.06
CA ILE A 488 34.20 -9.31 0.40
C ILE A 488 35.15 -10.22 -0.38
N GLY A 489 36.32 -9.71 -0.78
CA GLY A 489 37.42 -10.51 -1.35
C GLY A 489 38.53 -10.79 -0.33
N ASN A 490 39.57 -11.55 -0.72
CA ASN A 490 40.68 -11.86 0.21
C ASN A 490 41.32 -10.58 0.78
N GLY A 491 41.12 -10.34 2.08
CA GLY A 491 41.48 -9.10 2.76
C GLY A 491 42.50 -9.33 3.89
N PRO A 492 42.38 -8.63 5.04
CA PRO A 492 43.21 -8.90 6.22
C PRO A 492 42.89 -10.24 6.91
N TYR A 493 41.83 -10.93 6.47
CA TYR A 493 41.43 -12.27 6.89
C TYR A 493 41.26 -13.16 5.64
N VAL A 494 41.67 -14.42 5.72
CA VAL A 494 41.74 -15.37 4.60
C VAL A 494 40.70 -16.48 4.74
N TRP A 495 39.95 -16.72 3.66
CA TRP A 495 38.97 -17.81 3.57
C TRP A 495 39.63 -19.20 3.75
N GLY A 496 39.07 -20.03 4.62
CA GLY A 496 39.63 -21.36 4.93
C GLY A 496 40.90 -21.33 5.79
N GLN A 497 41.21 -20.20 6.42
CA GLN A 497 42.21 -20.09 7.49
C GLN A 497 41.65 -19.34 8.70
N ASP A 498 41.07 -18.17 8.49
CA ASP A 498 40.50 -17.32 9.55
C ASP A 498 38.99 -17.50 9.72
N TYR A 499 38.28 -17.92 8.65
CA TYR A 499 36.82 -18.13 8.64
C TYR A 499 36.36 -19.06 7.51
N GLU A 500 35.22 -19.73 7.74
CA GLU A 500 34.59 -20.67 6.80
C GLU A 500 33.10 -20.37 6.57
N LEU A 501 32.38 -21.28 5.89
CA LEU A 501 30.94 -21.14 5.61
C LEU A 501 30.12 -21.28 6.90
N GLY A 502 29.19 -20.36 7.14
CA GLY A 502 28.36 -20.32 8.34
C GLY A 502 29.00 -19.62 9.55
N ASP A 503 30.26 -19.21 9.49
CA ASP A 503 30.90 -18.42 10.54
C ASP A 503 30.25 -17.04 10.72
N ARG A 504 30.37 -16.48 11.93
CA ARG A 504 29.81 -15.16 12.27
C ARG A 504 30.80 -14.05 11.98
N VAL A 505 30.40 -13.11 11.13
CA VAL A 505 31.19 -11.95 10.71
C VAL A 505 30.42 -10.67 11.01
N GLY A 506 31.12 -9.69 11.59
CA GLY A 506 30.65 -8.32 11.66
C GLY A 506 31.13 -7.49 10.47
N ALA A 507 30.33 -6.53 10.03
CA ALA A 507 30.76 -5.50 9.10
C ALA A 507 30.18 -4.14 9.50
N GLU A 508 31.00 -3.11 9.42
CA GLU A 508 30.60 -1.74 9.66
C GLU A 508 30.21 -1.05 8.34
N LEU A 509 29.11 -0.31 8.38
CA LEU A 509 28.67 0.60 7.33
C LEU A 509 28.33 1.94 7.99
N ARG A 510 29.06 3.00 7.64
CA ARG A 510 28.79 4.38 8.13
C ARG A 510 28.63 4.48 9.65
N GLY A 511 29.46 3.76 10.42
CA GLY A 511 29.48 3.76 11.88
C GLY A 511 28.51 2.78 12.57
N ILE A 512 27.70 2.03 11.81
CA ILE A 512 26.80 0.99 12.34
C ILE A 512 27.42 -0.38 12.07
N LEU A 513 27.64 -1.17 13.13
CA LEU A 513 28.16 -2.53 13.04
C LEU A 513 27.01 -3.53 12.89
N TYR A 514 26.86 -4.08 11.68
CA TYR A 514 26.02 -5.23 11.37
C TYR A 514 26.76 -6.53 11.76
N THR A 515 26.04 -7.63 12.00
CA THR A 515 26.64 -8.94 12.30
C THR A 515 25.70 -10.05 11.87
N ASP A 516 26.19 -10.93 11.00
CA ASP A 516 25.43 -12.07 10.47
C ASP A 516 26.34 -13.29 10.26
N GLN A 517 25.80 -14.39 9.74
CA GLN A 517 26.54 -15.58 9.33
C GLN A 517 26.87 -15.54 7.84
N ILE A 518 27.98 -16.16 7.45
CA ILE A 518 28.34 -16.33 6.05
C ILE A 518 27.41 -17.36 5.40
N LEU A 519 26.49 -16.87 4.57
CA LEU A 519 25.49 -17.70 3.89
C LEU A 519 26.01 -18.30 2.58
N ALA A 520 26.95 -17.64 1.90
CA ALA A 520 27.54 -18.15 0.66
C ALA A 520 28.98 -17.64 0.42
N ALA A 521 29.76 -18.46 -0.29
CA ALA A 521 31.06 -18.08 -0.86
C ALA A 521 31.15 -18.56 -2.31
N ARG A 522 31.67 -17.71 -3.21
CA ARG A 522 31.83 -17.96 -4.65
C ARG A 522 33.29 -17.72 -5.04
N GLY A 523 34.00 -18.80 -5.38
CA GLY A 523 35.27 -18.71 -6.09
C GLY A 523 35.03 -18.58 -7.60
N GLU A 524 35.72 -17.64 -8.26
CA GLU A 524 35.72 -17.51 -9.72
C GLU A 524 37.11 -17.17 -10.22
N GLY A 525 37.62 -17.95 -11.18
CA GLY A 525 38.97 -17.81 -11.72
C GLY A 525 39.06 -18.25 -13.18
N THR A 526 40.13 -17.85 -13.85
CA THR A 526 40.38 -18.15 -15.26
C THR A 526 41.72 -18.88 -15.41
N ARG A 527 42.14 -19.16 -16.65
CA ARG A 527 43.48 -19.72 -16.92
C ARG A 527 44.62 -18.76 -16.56
N GLU A 528 44.33 -17.46 -16.49
CA GLU A 528 45.31 -16.38 -16.36
C GLU A 528 45.24 -15.70 -14.99
N LEU A 529 44.08 -15.77 -14.32
CA LEU A 529 43.86 -15.26 -12.97
C LEU A 529 43.50 -16.42 -12.03
N ALA A 530 44.39 -16.69 -11.07
CA ALA A 530 44.06 -17.49 -9.90
C ALA A 530 42.88 -16.84 -9.18
N GLY A 531 41.75 -17.54 -9.12
CA GLY A 531 40.47 -16.95 -8.77
C GLY A 531 40.41 -16.42 -7.34
N ASP A 532 39.78 -15.26 -7.17
CA ASP A 532 39.51 -14.71 -5.84
C ASP A 532 38.16 -15.24 -5.31
N ILE A 533 38.08 -15.46 -4.01
CA ILE A 533 36.88 -15.98 -3.36
C ILE A 533 36.08 -14.80 -2.84
N GLN A 534 34.90 -14.61 -3.41
CA GLN A 534 33.93 -13.60 -2.97
C GLN A 534 33.04 -14.22 -1.90
N VAL A 535 33.07 -13.66 -0.70
CA VAL A 535 32.29 -14.15 0.44
C VAL A 535 31.17 -13.17 0.72
N SER A 536 29.95 -13.69 0.86
CA SER A 536 28.74 -12.90 1.07
C SER A 536 27.96 -13.33 2.31
N PHE A 537 27.62 -12.35 3.13
CA PHE A 537 26.83 -12.44 4.36
C PHE A 537 25.86 -11.26 4.41
N GLY A 538 24.83 -11.38 5.24
CA GLY A 538 23.60 -10.62 5.11
C GLY A 538 22.61 -11.33 4.19
N ASP A 539 21.42 -11.61 4.72
CA ASP A 539 20.29 -12.10 3.93
C ASP A 539 19.54 -10.93 3.27
N ASP A 540 19.08 -11.15 2.03
CA ASP A 540 18.15 -10.27 1.32
C ASP A 540 16.71 -10.81 1.38
N SER A 541 16.54 -12.06 1.86
CA SER A 541 15.25 -12.58 2.31
C SER A 541 14.84 -11.90 3.62
N ARG A 542 13.52 -11.78 3.82
CA ARG A 542 12.94 -11.27 5.06
C ARG A 542 13.11 -12.33 6.16
N GLU A 543 13.88 -12.03 7.21
CA GLU A 543 14.09 -12.94 8.33
C GLU A 543 12.79 -13.63 8.78
N GLU A 544 12.75 -14.98 8.77
CA GLU A 544 11.56 -15.72 9.17
C GLU A 544 11.08 -15.32 10.57
N ASN A 545 9.81 -14.93 10.67
CA ASN A 545 9.22 -14.39 11.89
C ASN A 545 9.56 -15.27 13.13
N PRO A 546 10.20 -14.72 14.18
CA PRO A 546 10.71 -15.49 15.32
C PRO A 546 9.61 -16.04 16.23
N ILE A 547 8.38 -15.52 16.12
CA ILE A 547 7.18 -16.03 16.78
C ILE A 547 6.57 -17.17 15.95
N ALA A 548 6.55 -17.05 14.61
CA ALA A 548 6.13 -18.14 13.73
C ALA A 548 7.06 -19.37 13.86
N ARG A 549 8.39 -19.17 13.87
CA ARG A 549 9.36 -20.22 14.23
C ARG A 549 9.06 -20.80 15.61
N GLY A 550 8.83 -19.95 16.62
CA GLY A 550 8.45 -20.38 17.96
C GLY A 550 7.21 -21.28 18.01
N PHE A 551 6.14 -20.93 17.30
CA PHE A 551 4.92 -21.75 17.25
C PHE A 551 5.09 -23.06 16.49
N ARG A 552 5.80 -23.06 15.34
CA ARG A 552 6.13 -24.30 14.62
C ARG A 552 6.83 -25.29 15.55
N THR A 553 7.85 -24.83 16.27
CA THR A 553 8.67 -25.77 17.06
C THR A 553 8.16 -26.05 18.47
N ILE A 554 7.25 -25.25 19.03
CA ILE A 554 6.37 -25.72 20.12
C ILE A 554 5.52 -26.91 19.63
N GLY A 555 5.02 -26.86 18.39
CA GLY A 555 4.35 -28.00 17.75
C GLY A 555 5.26 -29.22 17.62
N ASN A 556 6.47 -29.08 17.08
CA ASN A 556 7.41 -30.20 16.91
C ASN A 556 7.86 -30.79 18.27
N VAL A 557 8.10 -29.97 19.29
CA VAL A 557 8.42 -30.44 20.65
C VAL A 557 7.22 -31.16 21.28
N ALA A 558 5.99 -30.68 21.08
CA ALA A 558 4.78 -31.37 21.52
C ALA A 558 4.59 -32.72 20.81
N ASN A 559 4.84 -32.78 19.48
CA ASN A 559 4.77 -34.01 18.71
C ASN A 559 5.85 -35.02 19.14
N PHE A 560 7.09 -34.57 19.40
CA PHE A 560 8.17 -35.42 19.92
C PHE A 560 7.89 -35.94 21.33
N ALA A 561 7.34 -35.10 22.21
CA ALA A 561 6.90 -35.51 23.54
C ALA A 561 5.71 -36.50 23.49
N ALA A 562 4.78 -36.31 22.55
CA ALA A 562 3.68 -37.24 22.30
C ALA A 562 4.17 -38.59 21.73
N LEU A 563 5.19 -38.58 20.87
CA LEU A 563 5.87 -39.79 20.38
C LEU A 563 6.54 -40.56 21.53
N LEU A 564 7.29 -39.87 22.40
CA LEU A 564 7.91 -40.49 23.58
C LEU A 564 6.88 -41.03 24.58
N ALA A 565 5.78 -40.31 24.82
CA ALA A 565 4.67 -40.79 25.65
C ALA A 565 3.90 -41.96 25.00
N GLY A 566 3.79 -41.97 23.67
CA GLY A 566 3.17 -43.06 22.90
C GLY A 566 4.03 -44.31 22.79
N SER A 567 5.36 -44.19 22.92
CA SER A 567 6.30 -45.34 22.95
C SER A 567 6.35 -46.10 24.29
N GLY A 568 5.43 -45.81 25.22
CA GLY A 568 5.42 -46.39 26.58
C GLY A 568 5.14 -47.89 26.68
N ASP A 569 4.69 -48.55 25.61
CA ASP A 569 4.34 -49.98 25.56
C ASP A 569 5.49 -50.89 25.04
N LEU A 570 6.75 -50.43 25.09
CA LEU A 570 7.89 -51.16 24.51
C LEU A 570 9.17 -51.24 25.36
N PHE A 571 9.02 -51.36 26.69
CA PHE A 571 10.01 -51.96 27.60
C PHE A 571 9.34 -52.70 28.77
#